data_AF-A0A6J4HT18-F1
#
_entry.id   AF-A0A6J4HT18-F1
#
_cell.length_a   1.000
_cell.length_b   1.000
_cell.length_c   1.000
_cell.angle_alpha   90.00
_cell.angle_beta   90.00
_cell.angle_gamma   90.00
#
_symmetry.space_group_name_H-M   'P 1'
#
loop_
_entity.id
_entity.type
_entity.pdbx_description
1 polymer ?
#
loop_
_entity_poly.entity_id
_entity_poly.type
_entity_poly.pdbx_seq_one_letter_code
_entity_poly.pdbx_strand_id
1 'polypeptide(L)'
;AHLGLGDPWPAVDDDALLAAVDVSGARSRADLARVDVVAALRALVPWRVAGNLDIVVPEHVVVPTGSRIRIDYTDPAVPTMSVRVQEVFGWAQAPRVAGRPLRLQLLSPAQRVVATTADLAGFWVTGYPAVRSELRGRYPRHPWPQDPAAAPATKRATSRARPRG
;
A
#
# COMPACT_ATOMS: atom_id res chain seq x y z
N ALA A 1 -9.29 9.48 0.26
CA ALA A 1 -10.61 9.02 -0.20
C ALA A 1 -11.19 9.94 -1.26
N HIS A 2 -11.41 11.23 -0.95
CA HIS A 2 -11.98 12.24 -1.87
C HIS A 2 -11.38 12.23 -3.27
N LEU A 3 -10.05 12.36 -3.40
CA LEU A 3 -9.40 12.39 -4.71
C LEU A 3 -9.67 11.17 -5.62
N GLY A 4 -10.06 10.01 -5.08
CA GLY A 4 -10.18 8.76 -5.85
C GLY A 4 -11.56 8.14 -5.88
N LEU A 5 -12.38 8.40 -4.86
CA LEU A 5 -13.76 7.94 -4.78
C LEU A 5 -14.76 9.08 -5.04
N GLY A 6 -14.32 10.35 -4.98
CA GLY A 6 -15.17 11.52 -5.12
C GLY A 6 -16.17 11.66 -3.97
N ASP A 7 -17.33 12.23 -4.27
CA ASP A 7 -18.43 12.30 -3.33
C ASP A 7 -18.88 10.88 -2.90
N PRO A 8 -19.23 10.68 -1.62
CA PRO A 8 -19.48 11.70 -0.59
C PRO A 8 -18.28 11.97 0.33
N TRP A 9 -17.06 11.57 -0.04
CA TRP A 9 -15.89 11.78 0.80
C TRP A 9 -15.53 13.27 0.80
N PRO A 10 -15.34 13.92 1.96
CA PRO A 10 -15.12 15.37 2.01
C PRO A 10 -13.74 15.74 1.46
N ALA A 11 -13.65 16.91 0.82
CA ALA A 11 -12.37 17.56 0.60
C ALA A 11 -11.74 17.94 1.94
N VAL A 12 -10.42 17.85 2.01
CA VAL A 12 -9.61 18.15 3.21
C VAL A 12 -8.36 18.96 2.84
N ASP A 13 -8.46 19.76 1.77
CA ASP A 13 -7.49 20.82 1.48
C ASP A 13 -7.65 21.99 2.46
N ASP A 14 -6.68 22.91 2.45
CA ASP A 14 -6.62 24.01 3.42
C ASP A 14 -7.91 24.86 3.40
N ASP A 15 -8.46 25.14 2.21
CA ASP A 15 -9.69 25.92 2.06
C ASP A 15 -10.90 25.20 2.66
N ALA A 16 -11.07 23.90 2.38
CA ALA A 16 -12.14 23.09 2.95
C ALA A 16 -12.01 22.96 4.48
N LEU A 17 -10.79 22.82 5.00
CA LEU A 17 -10.54 22.71 6.43
C LEU A 17 -10.79 24.04 7.16
N LEU A 18 -10.35 25.17 6.60
CA LEU A 18 -10.62 26.50 7.16
C LEU A 18 -12.13 26.79 7.22
N ALA A 19 -12.90 26.32 6.24
CA ALA A 19 -14.35 26.48 6.23
C ALA A 19 -15.08 25.57 7.24
N ALA A 20 -14.50 24.41 7.58
CA ALA A 20 -15.20 23.38 8.33
C ALA A 20 -14.77 23.24 9.81
N VAL A 21 -13.57 23.72 10.17
CA VAL A 21 -13.05 23.64 11.54
C VAL A 21 -13.29 24.95 12.29
N ASP A 22 -14.16 24.90 13.29
CA ASP A 22 -14.37 26.04 14.18
C ASP A 22 -13.23 26.18 15.20
N VAL A 23 -12.42 27.22 15.03
CA VAL A 23 -11.32 27.58 15.94
C VAL A 23 -11.64 28.79 16.81
N SER A 24 -12.89 29.29 16.79
CA SER A 24 -13.31 30.50 17.51
C SER A 24 -13.12 30.43 19.02
N GLY A 25 -13.07 29.22 19.59
CA GLY A 25 -12.80 28.98 21.01
C GLY A 25 -11.33 29.16 21.43
N ALA A 26 -10.38 29.20 20.50
CA ALA A 26 -8.96 29.32 20.81
C ALA A 26 -8.57 30.78 21.07
N ARG A 27 -8.02 31.06 22.26
CA ARG A 27 -7.61 32.42 22.67
C ARG A 27 -6.10 32.65 22.61
N SER A 28 -5.35 31.59 22.36
CA SER A 28 -3.89 31.61 22.26
C SER A 28 -3.38 30.50 21.32
N ARG A 29 -2.12 30.61 20.86
CA ARG A 29 -1.45 29.54 20.11
C ARG A 29 -1.39 28.23 20.88
N ALA A 30 -1.29 28.30 22.21
CA ALA A 30 -1.30 27.12 23.06
C ALA A 30 -2.66 26.39 23.05
N ASP A 31 -3.76 27.12 22.82
CA ASP A 31 -5.09 26.52 22.71
C ASP A 31 -5.27 25.79 21.37
N LEU A 32 -4.71 26.33 20.28
CA LEU A 32 -4.71 25.66 18.98
C LEU A 32 -3.96 24.32 19.02
N ALA A 33 -2.85 24.24 19.76
CA ALA A 33 -2.10 23.01 19.93
C ALA A 33 -2.86 21.91 20.71
N ARG A 34 -3.96 22.26 21.38
CA ARG A 34 -4.84 21.32 22.11
C ARG A 34 -6.00 20.81 21.28
N VAL A 35 -6.21 21.32 20.07
CA VAL A 35 -7.28 20.87 19.18
C VAL A 35 -7.04 19.41 18.81
N ASP A 36 -8.03 18.55 19.05
CA ASP A 36 -8.02 17.18 18.55
C ASP A 36 -8.32 17.19 17.04
N VAL A 37 -7.26 17.35 16.26
CA VAL A 37 -7.32 17.38 14.79
C VAL A 37 -7.88 16.08 14.23
N VAL A 38 -7.61 14.94 14.87
CA VAL A 38 -8.10 13.65 14.40
C VAL A 38 -9.61 13.57 14.58
N ALA A 39 -10.14 13.98 15.73
CA ALA A 39 -11.58 14.06 15.96
C ALA A 39 -12.25 15.04 15.01
N ALA A 40 -11.66 16.22 14.79
CA ALA A 40 -12.18 17.23 13.86
C ALA A 40 -12.25 16.69 12.42
N LEU A 41 -11.18 16.07 11.91
CA LEU A 41 -11.15 15.47 10.58
C LEU A 41 -12.15 14.32 10.43
N ARG A 42 -12.33 13.49 11.47
CA ARG A 42 -13.32 12.42 11.48
C ARG A 42 -14.75 12.97 11.42
N ALA A 43 -15.02 14.09 12.06
CA ALA A 43 -16.33 14.74 12.03
C ALA A 43 -16.71 15.26 10.63
N LEU A 44 -15.74 15.50 9.75
CA LEU A 44 -16.01 15.89 8.35
C LEU A 44 -16.56 14.73 7.51
N VAL A 45 -16.28 13.48 7.88
CA VAL A 45 -16.68 12.31 7.10
C VAL A 45 -18.17 12.05 7.30
N PRO A 46 -19.00 12.07 6.22
CA PRO A 46 -20.42 11.83 6.38
C PRO A 46 -20.71 10.46 6.99
N TRP A 47 -21.63 10.40 7.94
CA TRP A 47 -21.99 9.18 8.68
C TRP A 47 -22.26 7.98 7.75
N ARG A 48 -22.87 8.21 6.58
CA ARG A 48 -23.18 7.20 5.55
C ARG A 48 -21.96 6.45 5.01
N VAL A 49 -20.77 7.06 5.07
CA VAL A 49 -19.50 6.46 4.62
C VAL A 49 -18.47 6.30 5.73
N ALA A 50 -18.70 6.88 6.91
CA ALA A 50 -17.77 6.81 8.04
C ALA A 50 -17.38 5.37 8.41
N GLY A 51 -18.33 4.44 8.43
CA GLY A 51 -18.07 3.02 8.74
C GLY A 51 -17.24 2.28 7.68
N ASN A 52 -17.09 2.85 6.48
CA ASN A 52 -16.35 2.23 5.38
C ASN A 52 -14.93 2.79 5.22
N LEU A 53 -14.53 3.79 5.99
CA LEU A 53 -13.25 4.49 5.80
C LEU A 53 -12.06 3.51 5.85
N ASP A 54 -12.02 2.63 6.84
CA ASP A 54 -10.93 1.65 6.99
C ASP A 54 -10.96 0.56 5.92
N ILE A 55 -12.11 0.33 5.29
CA ILE A 55 -12.27 -0.64 4.19
C ILE A 55 -11.74 -0.02 2.89
N VAL A 56 -12.09 1.23 2.62
CA VAL A 56 -11.73 1.90 1.36
C VAL A 56 -10.34 2.54 1.39
N VAL A 57 -9.85 2.94 2.55
CA VAL A 57 -8.53 3.51 2.78
C VAL A 57 -7.83 2.72 3.91
N PRO A 58 -7.54 1.44 3.68
CA PRO A 58 -6.96 0.60 4.72
C PRO A 58 -5.54 1.05 5.05
N GLU A 59 -5.18 1.05 6.33
CA GLU A 59 -3.78 1.34 6.73
C GLU A 59 -2.79 0.27 6.24
N HIS A 60 -3.26 -0.96 6.06
CA HIS A 60 -2.44 -2.11 5.70
C HIS A 60 -3.15 -3.02 4.69
N VAL A 61 -2.38 -3.64 3.79
CA VAL A 61 -2.84 -4.75 2.95
C VAL A 61 -2.26 -6.07 3.47
N VAL A 62 -3.10 -7.10 3.51
CA VAL A 62 -2.64 -8.48 3.72
C VAL A 62 -2.21 -9.06 2.38
N VAL A 63 -0.93 -9.37 2.24
CA VAL A 63 -0.37 -9.99 1.02
C VAL A 63 -0.52 -11.52 1.07
N PRO A 64 -0.35 -12.27 -0.03
CA PRO A 64 -0.58 -13.71 -0.08
C PRO A 64 0.19 -14.54 0.96
N THR A 65 1.32 -14.06 1.47
CA THR A 65 2.06 -14.70 2.57
C THR A 65 1.41 -14.51 3.96
N GLY A 66 0.33 -13.76 4.05
CA GLY A 66 -0.30 -13.32 5.30
C GLY A 66 0.39 -12.13 5.97
N SER A 67 1.48 -11.57 5.41
CA SER A 67 2.06 -10.33 5.95
C SER A 67 1.06 -9.17 5.84
N ARG A 68 1.00 -8.35 6.89
CA ARG A 68 0.32 -7.05 6.87
C ARG A 68 1.35 -5.99 6.50
N ILE A 69 1.21 -5.38 5.33
CA ILE A 69 2.14 -4.36 4.83
C ILE A 69 1.45 -3.00 4.88
N ARG A 70 2.10 -2.01 5.50
CA ARG A 70 1.58 -0.65 5.64
C ARG A 70 1.54 0.05 4.28
N ILE A 71 0.49 0.83 4.07
CA ILE A 71 0.35 1.70 2.91
C ILE A 71 0.83 3.10 3.29
N ASP A 72 1.66 3.68 2.44
CA ASP A 72 2.06 5.08 2.49
C ASP A 72 1.08 5.92 1.68
N TYR A 73 0.40 6.84 2.36
CA TYR A 73 -0.55 7.80 1.80
C TYR A 73 0.00 9.23 1.76
N THR A 74 1.29 9.44 2.00
CA THR A 74 1.94 10.76 2.01
C THR A 74 1.72 11.50 0.69
N ASP A 75 1.79 10.77 -0.43
CA ASP A 75 1.26 11.23 -1.71
C ASP A 75 -0.18 10.69 -1.87
N PRO A 76 -1.21 11.54 -1.67
CA PRO A 76 -2.60 11.10 -1.70
C PRO A 76 -3.08 10.74 -3.12
N ALA A 77 -2.37 11.18 -4.17
CA ALA A 77 -2.67 10.80 -5.54
C ALA A 77 -2.12 9.40 -5.87
N VAL A 78 -1.03 8.99 -5.21
CA VAL A 78 -0.34 7.73 -5.48
C VAL A 78 -0.05 6.93 -4.20
N PRO A 79 -1.08 6.33 -3.56
CA PRO A 79 -0.89 5.42 -2.45
C PRO A 79 0.11 4.33 -2.81
N THR A 80 1.08 4.10 -1.92
CA THR A 80 2.24 3.26 -2.23
C THR A 80 2.45 2.22 -1.15
N MET A 81 2.80 0.99 -1.56
CA MET A 81 3.15 -0.09 -0.65
C MET A 81 4.48 -0.70 -1.03
N SER A 82 5.42 -0.70 -0.09
CA SER A 82 6.75 -1.30 -0.25
C SER A 82 6.72 -2.74 0.23
N VAL A 83 6.93 -3.69 -0.68
CA VAL A 83 6.76 -5.12 -0.40
C VAL A 83 7.79 -5.94 -1.15
N ARG A 84 8.31 -6.99 -0.53
CA ARG A 84 9.19 -7.93 -1.22
C ARG A 84 8.46 -8.62 -2.35
N VAL A 85 9.09 -8.71 -3.53
CA VAL A 85 8.46 -9.28 -4.73
C VAL A 85 7.94 -10.71 -4.50
N GLN A 86 8.66 -11.52 -3.73
CA GLN A 86 8.23 -12.89 -3.43
C GLN A 86 6.99 -12.99 -2.54
N GLU A 87 6.62 -11.92 -1.85
CA GLU A 87 5.43 -11.90 -0.99
C GLU A 87 4.15 -11.62 -1.78
N VAL A 88 4.26 -11.12 -3.02
CA VAL A 88 3.14 -10.82 -3.91
C VAL A 88 3.02 -11.79 -5.08
N PHE A 89 3.79 -12.87 -5.12
CA PHE A 89 3.50 -13.98 -6.02
C PHE A 89 2.08 -14.52 -5.77
N GLY A 90 1.40 -14.97 -6.81
CA GLY A 90 -0.01 -15.37 -6.74
C GLY A 90 -0.99 -14.22 -6.94
N TRP A 91 -0.55 -12.95 -6.86
CA TRP A 91 -1.37 -11.83 -7.29
C TRP A 91 -1.29 -11.62 -8.80
N ALA A 92 -2.43 -11.72 -9.48
CA ALA A 92 -2.52 -11.36 -10.90
C ALA A 92 -2.52 -9.85 -11.13
N GLN A 93 -3.07 -9.07 -10.20
CA GLN A 93 -3.21 -7.62 -10.28
C GLN A 93 -2.90 -6.97 -8.93
N ALA A 94 -2.53 -5.69 -8.94
CA ALA A 94 -2.39 -4.93 -7.71
C ALA A 94 -3.78 -4.71 -7.07
N PRO A 95 -3.88 -4.74 -5.73
CA PRO A 95 -5.11 -4.38 -5.05
C PRO A 95 -5.47 -2.91 -5.35
N ARG A 96 -6.76 -2.59 -5.24
CA ARG A 96 -7.24 -1.21 -5.34
C ARG A 96 -7.49 -0.66 -3.95
N VAL A 97 -7.08 0.58 -3.72
CA VAL A 97 -7.36 1.36 -2.51
C VAL A 97 -7.85 2.73 -2.91
N ALA A 98 -8.79 3.31 -2.17
CA ALA A 98 -9.38 4.61 -2.45
C ALA A 98 -9.80 4.79 -3.93
N GLY A 99 -10.37 3.75 -4.55
CA GLY A 99 -10.84 3.76 -5.95
C GLY A 99 -9.77 3.55 -7.02
N ARG A 100 -8.49 3.48 -6.66
CA ARG A 100 -7.36 3.44 -7.60
C ARG A 100 -6.42 2.24 -7.37
N PRO A 101 -5.65 1.80 -8.37
CA PRO A 101 -4.60 0.79 -8.17
C PRO A 101 -3.56 1.25 -7.13
N LEU A 102 -3.17 0.37 -6.23
CA LEU A 102 -2.09 0.60 -5.27
C LEU A 102 -0.73 0.50 -5.98
N ARG A 103 0.10 1.55 -5.91
CA ARG A 103 1.47 1.48 -6.43
C ARG A 103 2.30 0.56 -5.55
N LEU A 104 2.92 -0.44 -6.15
CA LEU A 104 3.82 -1.37 -5.48
C LEU A 104 5.27 -0.94 -5.73
N GLN A 105 6.00 -0.68 -4.65
CA GLN A 105 7.46 -0.66 -4.67
C GLN A 105 7.95 -2.07 -4.34
N LEU A 106 8.31 -2.81 -5.38
CA LEU A 106 8.76 -4.20 -5.25
C LEU A 106 10.19 -4.23 -4.78
N LEU A 107 10.43 -4.98 -3.70
CA LEU A 107 11.73 -5.07 -3.03
C LEU A 107 12.40 -6.42 -3.26
N SER A 108 13.72 -6.41 -3.31
CA SER A 108 14.55 -7.61 -3.20
C SER A 108 14.50 -8.20 -1.78
N PRO A 109 15.03 -9.43 -1.57
CA PRO A 109 15.18 -9.99 -0.23
C PRO A 109 15.94 -9.08 0.75
N ALA A 110 16.87 -8.25 0.25
CA ALA A 110 17.64 -7.29 1.04
C ALA A 110 16.99 -5.89 1.14
N GLN A 111 15.67 -5.77 0.92
CA GLN A 111 14.91 -4.52 1.03
C GLN A 111 15.35 -3.40 0.07
N ARG A 112 15.95 -3.76 -1.08
CA ARG A 112 16.28 -2.78 -2.13
C ARG A 112 15.16 -2.74 -3.15
N VAL A 113 14.72 -1.55 -3.56
CA VAL A 113 13.73 -1.40 -4.63
C VAL A 113 14.30 -1.96 -5.93
N VAL A 114 13.55 -2.85 -6.56
CA VAL A 114 13.91 -3.48 -7.85
C VAL A 114 12.95 -3.09 -8.97
N ALA A 115 11.72 -2.70 -8.62
CA ALA A 115 10.74 -2.17 -9.55
C ALA A 115 9.72 -1.33 -8.79
N THR A 116 9.08 -0.39 -9.49
CA THR A 116 7.90 0.33 -8.99
C THR A 116 6.82 0.24 -10.06
N THR A 117 5.63 -0.24 -9.72
CA THR A 117 4.52 -0.38 -10.68
C THR A 117 3.16 -0.17 -10.02
N ALA A 118 2.21 0.44 -10.73
CA ALA A 118 0.78 0.40 -10.39
C ALA A 118 0.00 -0.61 -11.25
N ASP A 119 0.65 -1.17 -12.28
CA ASP A 119 0.13 -2.26 -13.12
C ASP A 119 0.98 -3.51 -12.88
N LEU A 120 0.53 -4.33 -11.93
CA LEU A 120 1.23 -5.56 -11.58
C LEU A 120 1.14 -6.62 -12.70
N ALA A 121 0.02 -6.64 -13.44
CA ALA A 121 -0.19 -7.60 -14.52
C ALA A 121 0.79 -7.35 -15.68
N GLY A 122 0.88 -6.09 -16.14
CA GLY A 122 1.87 -5.70 -17.15
C GLY A 122 3.30 -5.93 -16.69
N PHE A 123 3.60 -5.64 -15.41
CA PHE A 123 4.92 -5.91 -14.84
C PHE A 123 5.29 -7.40 -14.90
N TRP A 124 4.37 -8.31 -14.58
CA TRP A 124 4.67 -9.76 -14.63
C TRP A 124 5.06 -10.24 -16.02
N VAL A 125 4.43 -9.70 -17.06
CA VAL A 125 4.70 -10.09 -18.46
C VAL A 125 5.99 -9.45 -18.97
N THR A 126 6.21 -8.17 -18.69
CA THR A 126 7.23 -7.36 -19.38
C THR A 126 8.44 -7.02 -18.53
N GLY A 127 8.25 -6.71 -17.24
CA GLY A 127 9.31 -6.22 -16.36
C GLY A 127 9.96 -7.31 -15.51
N TYR A 128 9.17 -8.24 -14.99
CA TYR A 128 9.63 -9.30 -14.11
C TYR A 128 10.68 -10.23 -14.73
N PRO A 129 10.68 -10.59 -16.03
CA PRO A 129 11.73 -11.42 -16.60
C PRO A 129 13.16 -10.87 -16.38
N ALA A 130 13.35 -9.55 -16.51
CA ALA A 130 14.63 -8.90 -16.26
C ALA A 130 14.99 -8.90 -14.76
N VAL A 131 14.04 -8.50 -13.91
CA VAL A 131 14.21 -8.51 -12.43
C VAL A 131 14.53 -9.92 -11.92
N ARG A 132 13.85 -10.93 -12.45
CA ARG A 132 14.07 -12.35 -12.14
C ARG A 132 15.48 -12.79 -12.52
N SER A 133 15.97 -12.40 -13.70
CA SER A 133 17.33 -12.74 -14.15
C SER A 133 18.38 -12.19 -13.18
N GLU A 134 18.27 -10.92 -12.79
CA GLU A 134 19.17 -10.28 -11.83
C GLU A 134 19.08 -10.93 -10.44
N LEU A 135 17.86 -11.06 -9.90
CA LEU A 135 17.64 -11.55 -8.54
C LEU A 135 18.00 -13.01 -8.38
N ARG A 136 17.82 -13.84 -9.41
CA ARG A 136 18.25 -15.25 -9.36
C ARG A 136 19.76 -15.40 -9.22
N GLY A 137 20.54 -14.51 -9.85
CA GLY A 137 22.00 -14.48 -9.68
C GLY A 137 22.42 -14.03 -8.27
N ARG A 138 21.81 -12.95 -7.76
CA ARG A 138 22.17 -12.38 -6.45
C ARG A 138 21.62 -13.17 -5.25
N TYR A 139 20.48 -13.83 -5.42
CA TYR A 139 19.74 -14.53 -4.37
C TYR A 139 19.32 -15.94 -4.82
N PRO A 140 20.27 -16.84 -5.09
CA PRO A 140 20.00 -18.15 -5.69
C PRO A 140 19.18 -19.10 -4.79
N ARG A 141 19.12 -18.82 -3.47
CA ARG A 141 18.34 -19.60 -2.51
C ARG A 141 16.86 -19.16 -2.42
N HIS A 142 16.45 -18.12 -3.16
CA HIS A 142 15.05 -17.70 -3.18
C HIS A 142 14.34 -18.26 -4.43
N PRO A 143 13.04 -18.59 -4.34
CA PRO A 143 12.30 -19.04 -5.50
C PRO A 143 12.02 -17.87 -6.44
N TRP A 144 12.33 -18.07 -7.73
CA TRP A 144 12.10 -17.11 -8.80
C TRP A 144 11.30 -17.80 -9.92
N PRO A 145 9.97 -17.98 -9.73
CA PRO A 145 9.12 -18.72 -10.65
C PRO A 145 9.11 -18.07 -12.04
N GLN A 146 8.84 -18.85 -13.08
CA GLN A 146 8.61 -18.32 -14.43
C GLN A 146 7.26 -17.63 -14.53
N ASP A 147 6.22 -18.22 -13.92
CA ASP A 147 4.89 -17.64 -13.78
C ASP A 147 4.70 -17.12 -12.34
N PRO A 148 4.97 -15.83 -12.07
CA PRO A 148 4.81 -15.24 -10.74
C PRO A 148 3.35 -15.06 -10.33
N ALA A 149 2.42 -14.96 -11.29
CA ALA A 149 1.01 -14.70 -11.01
C ALA A 149 0.28 -15.95 -10.49
N ALA A 150 0.77 -17.15 -10.82
CA ALA A 150 0.24 -18.42 -10.31
C ALA A 150 1.11 -19.08 -9.21
N ALA A 151 2.30 -18.54 -8.93
CA ALA A 151 3.22 -19.14 -7.97
C ALA A 151 2.84 -18.89 -6.50
N PRO A 152 3.11 -19.84 -5.58
CA PRO A 152 2.90 -19.62 -4.16
C PRO A 152 3.88 -18.57 -3.62
N ALA A 153 3.34 -17.59 -2.90
CA ALA A 153 4.16 -16.58 -2.23
C ALA A 153 4.93 -17.16 -1.05
N THR A 154 6.09 -16.57 -0.75
CA THR A 154 6.90 -16.98 0.40
C THR A 154 7.72 -15.84 0.98
N LYS A 155 8.03 -15.93 2.27
CA LYS A 155 9.02 -15.06 2.94
C LYS A 155 10.40 -15.69 3.01
N ARG A 156 10.49 -17.00 2.74
CA ARG A 156 11.65 -17.84 3.08
C ARG A 156 12.48 -18.17 1.84
N ALA A 157 13.78 -18.29 2.04
CA ALA A 157 14.65 -18.99 1.12
C ALA A 157 14.31 -20.49 1.13
N THR A 158 14.47 -21.18 0.00
CA THR A 158 14.35 -22.63 -0.10
C THR A 158 15.38 -23.29 0.82
N SER A 159 14.93 -24.17 1.71
CA SER A 159 15.83 -25.02 2.50
C SER A 159 16.47 -26.07 1.60
N ARG A 160 17.73 -26.40 1.84
CA ARG A 160 18.39 -27.55 1.20
C ARG A 160 17.53 -28.79 1.49
N ALA A 161 17.09 -29.51 0.47
CA ALA A 161 16.51 -30.84 0.68
C ALA A 161 17.56 -31.66 1.43
N ARG A 162 17.24 -32.11 2.65
CA ARG A 162 18.07 -33.08 3.37
C ARG A 162 18.06 -34.35 2.49
N PRO A 163 19.22 -34.91 2.09
CA PRO A 163 19.20 -36.17 1.37
C PRO A 163 18.51 -37.17 2.30
N ARG A 164 17.41 -37.76 1.82
CA ARG A 164 16.85 -38.95 2.46
C ARG A 164 17.90 -40.03 2.25
N GLY A 165 18.57 -40.42 3.32
CA GLY A 165 19.32 -41.67 3.37
C GLY A 165 18.37 -42.86 3.32
#